data_AF-A0A846T308-F1
#
_entry.id   AF-A0A846T308-F1
#
_cell.length_a   1.000
_cell.length_b   1.000
_cell.length_c   1.000
_cell.angle_alpha   90.00
_cell.angle_beta   90.00
_cell.angle_gamma   90.00
#
_symmetry.space_group_name_H-M   'P 1'
#
loop_
_entity.id
_entity.type
_entity.pdbx_description
1 polymer ?
#
loop_
_entity_poly.entity_id
_entity_poly.type
_entity_poly.pdbx_seq_one_letter_code
_entity_poly.pdbx_strand_id
1 'polypeptide(L)'
;MKSTDETAFTALIARTFRFYDKQPTGEDVADWFDLLAEFELAQIATAFQRHLADPKHGSYFPKPADIFRHLNRASADDGRPGADEAWGMLVRLIQDERETGVLTEEMRAGWTAGQPILDLGDEVGARLAFRETYHREVERARKNGRSAAMDADARH
;
A
#
# COMPACT_ATOMS: atom_id res chain seq x y z
N MET A 1 -13.36 -6.88 7.38
CA MET A 1 -14.67 -6.27 7.11
C MET A 1 -15.68 -6.75 8.15
N LYS A 2 -16.55 -5.87 8.65
CA LYS A 2 -17.56 -6.20 9.68
C LYS A 2 -18.91 -6.45 9.03
N SER A 3 -19.80 -7.19 9.67
CA SER A 3 -21.16 -7.42 9.16
C SER A 3 -21.97 -6.13 8.98
N THR A 4 -21.64 -5.05 9.71
CA THR A 4 -22.25 -3.73 9.53
C THR A 4 -21.89 -3.05 8.21
N ASP A 5 -20.86 -3.53 7.50
CA ASP A 5 -20.33 -2.91 6.29
C ASP A 5 -21.08 -3.34 5.01
N GLU A 6 -21.98 -4.32 5.10
CA GLU A 6 -22.63 -4.99 3.97
C GLU A 6 -23.36 -4.03 3.01
N THR A 7 -24.12 -3.06 3.55
CA THR A 7 -24.83 -2.07 2.72
C THR A 7 -23.84 -1.17 1.96
N ALA A 8 -22.78 -0.73 2.63
CA ALA A 8 -21.78 0.14 2.02
C ALA A 8 -20.92 -0.62 1.00
N PHE A 9 -20.62 -1.90 1.26
CA PHE A 9 -19.94 -2.78 0.33
C PHE A 9 -20.78 -3.04 -0.93
N THR A 10 -22.07 -3.36 -0.77
CA THR A 10 -23.00 -3.54 -1.89
C THR A 10 -23.02 -2.30 -2.79
N ALA A 11 -23.09 -1.11 -2.20
CA ALA A 11 -23.06 0.15 -2.94
C ALA A 11 -21.73 0.36 -3.69
N LEU A 12 -20.60 -0.02 -3.08
CA LEU A 12 -19.28 0.01 -3.73
C LEU A 12 -19.22 -0.91 -4.95
N ILE A 13 -19.66 -2.17 -4.81
CA ILE A 13 -19.67 -3.15 -5.90
C ILE A 13 -20.60 -2.68 -7.03
N ALA A 14 -21.82 -2.25 -6.71
CA ALA A 14 -22.76 -1.72 -7.71
C ALA A 14 -22.21 -0.52 -8.47
N ARG A 15 -21.48 0.38 -7.78
CA ARG A 15 -20.80 1.51 -8.42
C ARG A 15 -19.71 1.04 -9.39
N THR A 16 -18.86 0.10 -8.98
CA THR A 16 -17.79 -0.43 -9.83
C THR A 16 -18.36 -1.09 -11.08
N PHE A 17 -19.35 -1.97 -10.94
CA PHE A 17 -19.96 -2.69 -12.06
C PHE A 17 -20.57 -1.74 -13.09
N ARG A 18 -21.15 -0.62 -12.65
CA ARG A 18 -21.74 0.40 -13.53
C ARG A 18 -20.73 1.01 -14.51
N PHE A 19 -19.47 1.20 -14.14
CA PHE A 19 -18.43 1.70 -15.05
C PHE A 19 -18.11 0.73 -16.19
N TYR A 20 -18.56 -0.52 -16.08
CA TYR A 20 -18.38 -1.57 -17.07
C TYR A 20 -19.71 -2.06 -17.66
N ASP A 21 -20.78 -1.26 -17.54
CA ASP A 21 -22.13 -1.58 -18.01
C ASP A 21 -22.67 -2.92 -17.50
N LYS A 22 -22.30 -3.28 -16.27
CA LYS A 22 -22.76 -4.49 -15.57
C LYS A 22 -23.66 -4.14 -14.39
N GLN A 23 -24.52 -5.09 -14.02
CA GLN A 23 -25.29 -5.05 -12.78
C GLN A 23 -24.93 -6.28 -11.95
N PRO A 24 -24.47 -6.12 -10.71
CA PRO A 24 -24.13 -7.27 -9.88
C PRO A 24 -25.40 -7.98 -9.43
N THR A 25 -25.35 -9.31 -9.40
CA THR A 25 -26.32 -10.14 -8.68
C THR A 25 -26.02 -10.15 -7.19
N GLY A 26 -26.94 -10.67 -6.38
CA GLY A 26 -26.67 -10.89 -4.95
C GLY A 26 -25.52 -11.86 -4.71
N GLU A 27 -25.37 -12.88 -5.56
CA GLU A 27 -24.26 -13.84 -5.49
C GLU A 27 -22.92 -13.16 -5.82
N ASP A 28 -22.86 -12.31 -6.86
CA ASP A 28 -21.65 -11.54 -7.15
C ASP A 28 -21.20 -10.71 -5.93
N VAL A 29 -22.15 -10.02 -5.27
CA VAL A 29 -21.84 -9.21 -4.09
C VAL A 29 -21.34 -10.09 -2.94
N ALA A 30 -21.97 -11.24 -2.69
CA ALA A 30 -21.58 -12.18 -1.65
C ALA A 30 -20.16 -12.74 -1.89
N ASP A 31 -19.88 -13.19 -3.12
CA ASP A 31 -18.57 -13.73 -3.50
C ASP A 31 -17.44 -12.70 -3.28
N TRP A 32 -17.67 -11.45 -3.68
CA TRP A 32 -16.72 -10.37 -3.45
C TRP A 32 -16.59 -10.00 -1.96
N PHE A 33 -17.69 -10.07 -1.19
CA PHE A 33 -17.68 -9.76 0.24
C PHE A 33 -16.86 -10.79 1.01
N ASP A 34 -17.10 -12.08 0.76
CA ASP A 34 -16.38 -13.19 1.38
C ASP A 34 -14.89 -13.19 1.01
N LEU A 35 -14.58 -12.96 -0.27
CA LEU A 35 -13.20 -12.93 -0.77
C LEU A 35 -12.35 -11.80 -0.15
N LEU A 36 -12.99 -10.71 0.28
CA LEU A 36 -12.33 -9.53 0.84
C LEU A 36 -12.59 -9.38 2.35
N ALA A 37 -13.15 -10.39 3.01
CA ALA A 37 -13.58 -10.33 4.40
C ALA A 37 -12.45 -9.98 5.38
N GLU A 38 -11.19 -10.29 5.05
CA GLU A 38 -10.02 -10.01 5.88
C GLU A 38 -9.57 -8.53 5.87
N PHE A 39 -10.07 -7.71 4.94
CA PHE A 39 -9.65 -6.31 4.78
C PHE A 39 -10.69 -5.32 5.34
N GLU A 40 -10.25 -4.11 5.71
CA GLU A 40 -11.17 -3.05 6.10
C GLU A 40 -11.88 -2.46 4.87
N LEU A 41 -13.16 -2.09 5.00
CA LEU A 41 -13.97 -1.55 3.90
C LEU A 41 -13.31 -0.34 3.24
N ALA A 42 -12.65 0.52 4.01
CA ALA A 42 -11.93 1.69 3.51
C ALA A 42 -10.76 1.32 2.58
N GLN A 43 -10.01 0.26 2.91
CA GLN A 43 -8.91 -0.24 2.09
C GLN A 43 -9.45 -0.84 0.79
N ILE A 44 -10.55 -1.58 0.87
CA ILE A 44 -11.24 -2.16 -0.27
C ILE A 44 -11.74 -1.04 -1.21
N ALA A 45 -12.44 -0.04 -0.69
CA ALA A 45 -12.94 1.08 -1.47
C ALA A 45 -11.81 1.82 -2.22
N THR A 46 -10.69 2.04 -1.54
CA THR A 46 -9.48 2.64 -2.12
C THR A 46 -8.88 1.76 -3.23
N ALA A 47 -8.84 0.44 -3.03
CA ALA A 47 -8.32 -0.49 -4.02
C ALA A 47 -9.16 -0.49 -5.31
N PHE A 48 -10.49 -0.52 -5.18
CA PHE A 48 -11.40 -0.40 -6.32
C PHE A 48 -11.26 0.94 -7.04
N GLN A 49 -11.15 2.06 -6.30
CA GLN A 49 -10.93 3.37 -6.91
C GLN A 49 -9.61 3.42 -7.69
N ARG A 50 -8.53 2.84 -7.15
CA ARG A 50 -7.24 2.78 -7.83
C ARG A 50 -7.28 1.92 -9.08
N HIS A 51 -8.03 0.81 -9.09
CA HIS A 51 -8.26 0.03 -10.30
C HIS A 51 -8.96 0.85 -11.37
N LEU A 52 -10.06 1.53 -11.01
CA LEU A 52 -10.82 2.37 -11.94
C LEU A 52 -9.97 3.51 -12.54
N ALA A 53 -8.98 4.00 -11.77
CA ALA A 53 -8.07 5.05 -12.21
C ALA A 53 -6.79 4.52 -12.91
N ASP A 54 -6.57 3.20 -12.98
CA ASP A 54 -5.37 2.61 -13.57
C ASP A 54 -5.46 2.63 -15.11
N PRO A 55 -4.62 3.40 -15.83
CA PRO A 55 -4.72 3.49 -17.29
C PRO A 55 -4.39 2.19 -18.03
N LYS A 56 -3.72 1.24 -17.38
CA LYS A 56 -3.33 -0.05 -17.98
C LYS A 56 -4.34 -1.16 -17.70
N HIS A 57 -4.88 -1.18 -16.48
CA HIS A 57 -5.72 -2.28 -16.01
C HIS A 57 -7.19 -1.90 -15.80
N GLY A 58 -7.49 -0.62 -15.60
CA GLY A 58 -8.83 -0.11 -15.32
C GLY A 58 -9.80 -0.15 -16.50
N SER A 59 -9.31 -0.33 -17.73
CA SER A 59 -10.15 -0.44 -18.93
C SER A 59 -11.01 -1.71 -18.95
N TYR A 60 -10.67 -2.72 -18.15
CA TYR A 60 -11.41 -3.97 -18.05
C TYR A 60 -12.01 -4.14 -16.67
N PHE A 61 -13.13 -4.88 -16.62
CA PHE A 61 -13.78 -5.24 -15.38
C PHE A 61 -12.78 -5.90 -14.42
N PRO A 62 -12.67 -5.45 -13.15
CA PRO A 62 -11.65 -5.94 -12.23
C PRO A 62 -11.82 -7.43 -11.98
N LYS A 63 -10.71 -8.16 -12.09
CA LYS A 63 -10.59 -9.48 -11.49
C LYS A 63 -10.17 -9.31 -10.02
N PRO A 64 -10.43 -10.29 -9.15
CA PRO A 64 -9.94 -10.23 -7.77
C PRO A 64 -8.44 -9.92 -7.65
N ALA A 65 -7.61 -10.49 -8.54
CA ALA A 65 -6.17 -10.24 -8.57
C ALA A 65 -5.83 -8.75 -8.76
N ASP A 66 -6.63 -8.00 -9.51
CA ASP A 66 -6.40 -6.56 -9.72
C ASP A 66 -6.68 -5.77 -8.43
N ILE A 67 -7.69 -6.17 -7.68
CA ILE A 67 -8.04 -5.55 -6.39
C ILE A 67 -7.00 -5.89 -5.33
N PHE A 68 -6.55 -7.15 -5.25
CA PHE A 68 -5.47 -7.56 -4.33
C PHE A 68 -4.16 -6.81 -4.59
N ARG A 69 -3.81 -6.57 -5.85
CA ARG A 69 -2.65 -5.74 -6.22
C ARG A 69 -2.73 -4.34 -5.60
N HIS A 70 -3.92 -3.75 -5.57
CA HIS A 70 -4.12 -2.43 -4.98
C HIS A 70 -4.30 -2.44 -3.45
N LEU A 71 -4.84 -3.51 -2.87
CA LEU A 71 -4.93 -3.71 -1.42
C LEU A 71 -3.54 -3.84 -0.78
N ASN A 72 -2.65 -4.63 -1.38
CA ASN A 72 -1.28 -4.75 -0.92
C ASN A 72 -0.50 -3.42 -1.02
N ARG A 73 -0.93 -2.52 -1.92
CA ARG A 73 -0.43 -1.15 -2.01
C ARG A 73 -1.17 -0.18 -1.07
N ALA A 74 -2.40 -0.46 -0.68
CA ALA A 74 -3.21 0.34 0.26
C ALA A 74 -2.86 0.06 1.72
N SER A 75 -2.14 -1.02 2.01
CA SER A 75 -1.42 -1.13 3.28
C SER A 75 -0.50 0.08 3.52
N ALA A 76 -0.18 0.93 2.54
CA ALA A 76 0.54 2.22 2.68
C ALA A 76 -0.27 3.42 3.27
N ASP A 77 -1.53 3.25 3.69
CA ASP A 77 -2.44 4.37 4.02
C ASP A 77 -2.22 5.03 5.41
N ASP A 78 -1.13 4.74 6.11
CA ASP A 78 -0.67 5.50 7.29
C ASP A 78 0.26 6.68 6.91
N GLY A 79 0.28 7.02 5.62
CA GLY A 79 1.13 8.05 5.02
C GLY A 79 2.54 7.56 4.66
N ARG A 80 2.87 6.30 4.91
CA ARG A 80 4.20 5.74 4.59
C ARG A 80 4.25 5.21 3.15
N PRO A 81 5.30 5.53 2.38
CA PRO A 81 5.47 4.98 1.03
C PRO A 81 5.59 3.45 1.02
N GLY A 82 5.30 2.82 -0.12
CA GLY A 82 5.66 1.40 -0.30
C GLY A 82 7.18 1.20 -0.25
N ALA A 83 7.67 -0.01 0.04
CA ALA A 83 9.12 -0.23 0.22
C ALA A 83 9.97 0.15 -1.01
N ASP A 84 9.48 -0.13 -2.23
CA ASP A 84 10.18 0.27 -3.47
C ASP A 84 10.15 1.78 -3.72
N GLU A 85 9.09 2.45 -3.29
CA GLU A 85 8.97 3.92 -3.36
C GLU A 85 9.88 4.57 -2.32
N ALA A 86 9.93 4.01 -1.10
CA ALA A 86 10.81 4.44 -0.03
C ALA A 86 12.29 4.33 -0.41
N TRP A 87 12.67 3.21 -1.06
CA TRP A 87 14.02 3.05 -1.62
C TRP A 87 14.33 4.11 -2.68
N GLY A 88 13.41 4.36 -3.62
CA GLY A 88 13.60 5.38 -4.66
C GLY A 88 13.73 6.80 -4.10
N MET A 89 12.99 7.12 -3.04
CA MET A 89 13.13 8.40 -2.32
C MET A 89 14.50 8.52 -1.65
N LEU A 90 14.97 7.47 -0.96
CA LEU A 90 16.28 7.42 -0.31
C LEU A 90 17.43 7.60 -1.30
N VAL A 91 17.40 6.88 -2.42
CA VAL A 91 18.45 6.98 -3.45
C VAL A 91 18.53 8.41 -4.00
N ARG A 92 17.39 9.06 -4.23
CA ARG A 92 17.36 10.47 -4.67
C ARG A 92 17.92 11.42 -3.62
N LEU A 93 17.51 11.25 -2.36
CA LEU A 93 17.97 12.06 -1.23
C LEU A 93 19.49 11.97 -1.02
N ILE A 94 20.07 10.79 -1.23
CA ILE A 94 21.51 10.56 -1.06
C ILE A 94 22.31 11.10 -2.25
N GLN A 95 21.72 11.10 -3.45
CA GLN A 95 22.36 11.61 -4.66
C GLN A 95 22.25 13.14 -4.80
N ASP A 96 21.28 13.78 -4.16
CA ASP A 96 21.02 15.21 -4.27
C ASP A 96 20.87 15.86 -2.89
N GLU A 97 21.88 16.62 -2.46
CA GLU A 97 21.90 17.35 -1.19
C GLU A 97 20.80 18.45 -1.10
N ARG A 98 20.14 18.78 -2.21
CA ARG A 98 19.04 19.78 -2.26
C ARG A 98 17.67 19.17 -2.02
N GLU A 99 17.54 17.85 -2.05
CA GLU A 99 16.30 17.17 -1.68
C GLU A 99 16.09 17.25 -0.16
N THR A 100 15.01 17.91 0.26
CA THR A 100 14.60 17.96 1.67
C THR A 100 13.51 16.92 1.92
N GLY A 101 13.89 15.64 1.95
CA GLY A 101 13.01 14.53 2.27
C GLY A 101 13.03 14.19 3.76
N VAL A 102 11.86 13.99 4.39
CA VAL A 102 11.78 13.47 5.76
C VAL A 102 12.01 11.95 5.73
N LEU A 103 13.16 11.50 6.21
CA LEU A 103 13.44 10.07 6.43
C LEU A 103 12.63 9.56 7.62
N THR A 104 11.70 8.63 7.43
CA THR A 104 11.03 7.98 8.56
C THR A 104 12.00 7.06 9.31
N GLU A 105 11.64 6.64 10.51
CA GLU A 105 12.47 5.72 11.29
C GLU A 105 12.61 4.35 10.61
N GLU A 106 11.55 3.89 9.94
CA GLU A 106 11.55 2.64 9.18
C GLU A 106 12.45 2.72 7.95
N MET A 107 12.47 3.87 7.25
CA MET A 107 13.39 4.11 6.13
C MET A 107 14.84 4.06 6.59
N ARG A 108 15.14 4.67 7.75
CA ARG A 108 16.49 4.64 8.33
C ARG A 108 16.91 3.22 8.71
N ALA A 109 16.03 2.47 9.37
CA ALA A 109 16.31 1.08 9.74
C ALA A 109 16.57 0.22 8.49
N GLY A 110 15.75 0.38 7.44
CA GLY A 110 15.97 -0.28 6.15
C GLY A 110 17.32 0.09 5.52
N TRP A 111 17.67 1.38 5.54
CA TRP A 111 18.94 1.86 5.01
C TRP A 111 20.14 1.24 5.75
N THR A 112 20.14 1.27 7.08
CA THR A 112 21.20 0.67 7.91
C THR A 112 21.37 -0.83 7.63
N ALA A 113 20.28 -1.55 7.36
CA ALA A 113 20.35 -2.97 7.02
C ALA A 113 20.96 -3.23 5.63
N GLY A 114 20.68 -2.37 4.65
CA GLY A 114 21.16 -2.51 3.28
C GLY A 114 22.57 -1.97 3.05
N GLN A 115 23.00 -0.97 3.83
CA GLN A 115 24.25 -0.23 3.61
C GLN A 115 25.51 -1.11 3.50
N PRO A 116 25.76 -2.10 4.39
CA PRO A 116 26.94 -2.95 4.27
C PRO A 116 26.98 -3.78 2.98
N ILE A 117 25.80 -4.13 2.44
CA ILE A 117 25.67 -4.90 1.19
C ILE A 117 25.90 -3.98 -0.02
N LEU A 118 25.41 -2.74 0.08
CA LEU A 118 25.62 -1.73 -0.93
C LEU A 118 27.10 -1.32 -1.02
N ASP A 119 27.79 -1.23 0.12
CA ASP A 119 29.23 -0.95 0.19
C ASP A 119 30.08 -2.04 -0.49
N LEU A 120 29.54 -3.26 -0.61
CA LEU A 120 30.14 -4.37 -1.37
C LEU A 120 29.78 -4.34 -2.87
N GLY A 121 28.95 -3.38 -3.31
CA GLY A 121 28.52 -3.20 -4.69
C GLY A 121 27.30 -4.03 -5.11
N ASP A 122 26.63 -4.73 -4.19
CA ASP A 122 25.43 -5.50 -4.48
C ASP A 122 24.16 -4.69 -4.22
N GLU A 123 23.76 -3.91 -5.23
CA GLU A 123 22.55 -3.09 -5.16
C GLU A 123 21.26 -3.92 -5.01
N VAL A 124 21.22 -5.10 -5.63
CA VAL A 124 20.03 -5.98 -5.58
C VAL A 124 19.88 -6.57 -4.17
N GLY A 125 20.97 -7.05 -3.59
CA GLY A 125 21.01 -7.53 -2.21
C GLY A 125 20.70 -6.43 -1.19
N ALA A 126 21.24 -5.23 -1.39
CA ALA A 126 20.96 -4.08 -0.54
C ALA A 126 19.48 -3.69 -0.57
N ARG A 127 18.86 -3.67 -1.76
CA ARG A 127 17.42 -3.39 -1.91
C ARG A 127 16.55 -4.49 -1.28
N LEU A 128 16.97 -5.75 -1.35
CA LEU A 128 16.27 -6.86 -0.70
C LEU A 128 16.28 -6.70 0.82
N ALA A 129 17.46 -6.47 1.40
CA ALA A 129 17.64 -6.26 2.85
C ALA A 129 16.89 -5.02 3.35
N PHE A 130 16.88 -3.95 2.55
CA PHE A 130 16.08 -2.75 2.80
C PHE A 130 14.59 -3.09 2.88
N ARG A 131 14.05 -3.75 1.84
CA ARG A 131 12.60 -4.06 1.75
C ARG A 131 12.14 -4.91 2.93
N GLU A 132 12.89 -5.95 3.27
CA GLU A 132 12.56 -6.84 4.38
C GLU A 132 12.51 -6.08 5.71
N THR A 133 13.54 -5.28 5.99
CA THR A 133 13.61 -4.51 7.24
C THR A 133 12.55 -3.42 7.28
N TYR A 134 12.36 -2.66 6.20
CA TYR A 134 11.34 -1.63 6.10
C TYR A 134 9.93 -2.19 6.36
N HIS A 135 9.57 -3.32 5.73
CA HIS A 135 8.26 -3.95 5.95
C HIS A 135 8.06 -4.35 7.42
N ARG A 136 9.05 -5.01 8.03
CA ARG A 136 9.00 -5.41 9.44
C ARG A 136 8.79 -4.22 10.37
N GLU A 137 9.50 -3.12 10.10
CA GLU A 137 9.45 -1.91 10.92
C GLU A 137 8.12 -1.16 10.78
N VAL A 138 7.60 -1.08 9.55
CA VAL A 138 6.26 -0.51 9.28
C VAL A 138 5.16 -1.33 9.97
N GLU A 139 5.23 -2.66 9.92
CA GLU A 139 4.29 -3.52 10.64
C GLU A 139 4.37 -3.32 12.17
N ARG A 140 5.59 -3.16 12.70
CA ARG A 140 5.81 -2.87 14.12
C ARG A 140 5.23 -1.52 14.51
N ALA A 141 5.46 -0.48 13.70
CA ALA A 141 4.92 0.85 13.92
C ALA A 141 3.38 0.84 13.96
N ARG A 142 2.75 0.08 13.05
CA ARG A 142 1.30 -0.10 13.00
C ARG A 142 0.73 -0.81 14.22
N LYS A 143 1.36 -1.91 14.65
CA LYS A 143 0.98 -2.62 15.88
C LYS A 143 1.03 -1.70 17.11
N ASN A 144 1.92 -0.71 17.09
CA ASN A 144 2.08 0.28 18.14
C ASN A 144 1.25 1.57 17.94
N GLY A 145 0.41 1.64 16.89
CA GLY A 145 -0.45 2.80 16.61
C GLY A 145 0.28 4.06 16.11
N ARG A 146 1.52 3.95 15.60
CA ARG A 146 2.28 5.11 15.09
C ARG A 146 1.99 5.35 13.61
N SER A 147 1.65 6.60 13.25
CA SER A 147 1.50 7.05 11.85
C SER A 147 2.77 7.74 11.32
N ALA A 148 2.91 7.87 10.00
CA ALA A 148 4.08 8.50 9.37
C ALA A 148 4.31 9.94 9.88
N ALA A 149 3.23 10.68 10.14
CA ALA A 149 3.29 12.05 10.61
C ALA A 149 3.81 12.18 12.05
N MET A 150 3.50 11.22 12.93
CA MET A 150 3.97 11.22 14.31
C MET A 150 5.48 10.96 14.41
N ASP A 151 6.02 10.10 13.54
CA ASP A 151 7.46 9.80 13.52
C ASP A 151 8.29 10.93 12.89
N ALA A 152 7.67 11.72 12.01
CA ALA A 152 8.28 12.92 11.45
C ALA A 152 8.37 14.08 12.48
N ASP A 153 7.34 14.25 13.30
CA ASP A 153 7.21 15.36 14.26
C ASP A 153 8.01 15.15 15.56
N ALA A 154 8.31 13.90 15.95
CA ALA A 154 9.09 13.56 17.15
C ALA A 154 10.59 13.94 17.10
N ARG A 155 10.98 14.82 16.17
CA ARG A 155 12.38 15.23 15.92
C ARG A 155 12.61 16.75 16.04
N HIS A 156 11.80 17.46 16.81
CA HIS A 156 12.15 18.80 17.31
C HIS A 156 12.71 18.74 18.74
#